data_AF-A0A5N7SJM0-F1
#
_entry.id   AF-A0A5N7SJM0-F1
#
_cell.length_a   1.000
_cell.length_b   1.000
_cell.length_c   1.000
_cell.angle_alpha   90.00
_cell.angle_beta   90.00
_cell.angle_gamma   90.00
#
_symmetry.space_group_name_H-M   'P 1'
#
loop_
_entity.id
_entity.type
_entity.pdbx_description
1 polymer ?
#
loop_
_entity_poly.entity_id
_entity_poly.type
_entity_poly.pdbx_seq_one_letter_code
_entity_poly.pdbx_strand_id
1 'polypeptide(L)'
;MARTDPQVNVRMPADLKSELEGAASASGRSLTAEIVTRLEWSLESQLLDQVHLLHKNLGEVRNLAADLDGLTADIKRYEAGQREALRWLLEDEAIPEDRALAAARLARDTMNERLYALRYSIQTILEAIEKDGREPAYYRRKF
;
A
#
# COMPACT_ATOMS: atom_id res chain seq x y z
N MET A 1 42.54 -3.03 15.67
CA MET A 1 41.59 -3.92 14.97
C MET A 1 41.21 -3.24 13.67
N ALA A 2 41.55 -3.80 12.53
CA ALA A 2 41.18 -3.22 11.23
C ALA A 2 39.65 -3.24 11.11
N ARG A 3 39.03 -2.10 10.81
CA ARG A 3 37.61 -2.04 10.45
C ARG A 3 37.43 -2.92 9.20
N THR A 4 36.57 -3.93 9.32
CA THR A 4 36.23 -4.88 8.25
C THR A 4 35.17 -4.34 7.28
N ASP A 5 34.67 -3.14 7.54
CA ASP A 5 33.62 -2.52 6.74
C ASP A 5 34.12 -2.19 5.32
N PRO A 6 33.38 -2.55 4.27
CA PRO A 6 33.76 -2.23 2.90
C PRO A 6 33.77 -0.70 2.70
N GLN A 7 34.87 -0.19 2.15
CA GLN A 7 34.97 1.22 1.78
C GLN A 7 34.42 1.44 0.36
N VAL A 8 33.53 2.41 0.23
CA VAL A 8 32.93 2.84 -1.05
C VAL A 8 33.30 4.28 -1.34
N ASN A 9 33.72 4.56 -2.58
CA ASN A 9 33.98 5.92 -3.05
C ASN A 9 32.69 6.51 -3.63
N VAL A 10 32.06 7.42 -2.89
CA VAL A 10 30.81 8.07 -3.29
C VAL A 10 31.12 9.35 -4.05
N ARG A 11 30.70 9.43 -5.32
CA ARG A 11 30.72 10.67 -6.09
C ARG A 11 29.40 11.40 -5.87
N MET A 12 29.48 12.67 -5.50
CA MET A 12 28.31 13.50 -5.25
C MET A 12 28.54 14.94 -5.71
N PRO A 13 27.47 15.69 -6.03
CA PRO A 13 27.53 17.12 -6.29
C PRO A 13 28.20 17.91 -5.16
N ALA A 14 28.88 19.01 -5.51
CA ALA A 14 29.67 19.79 -4.55
C ALA A 14 28.82 20.51 -3.52
N ASP A 15 27.65 21.00 -3.94
CA ASP A 15 26.60 21.57 -3.11
C ASP A 15 26.07 20.54 -2.10
N LEU A 16 25.69 19.34 -2.55
CA LEU A 16 25.22 18.27 -1.66
C LEU A 16 26.27 17.89 -0.61
N LYS A 17 27.54 17.80 -1.01
CA LYS A 17 28.64 17.54 -0.07
C LYS A 17 28.73 18.65 0.99
N SER A 18 28.67 19.91 0.57
CA SER A 18 28.73 21.07 1.48
C SER A 18 27.58 21.06 2.48
N GLU A 19 26.37 20.72 2.05
CA GLU A 19 25.20 20.60 2.93
C GLU A 19 25.37 19.47 3.96
N LEU A 20 25.87 18.31 3.53
CA LEU A 20 26.12 17.17 4.42
C LEU A 20 27.24 17.47 5.44
N GLU A 21 28.29 18.20 5.06
CA GLU A 21 29.33 18.64 5.98
C GLU A 21 28.80 19.61 7.04
N GLY A 22 27.93 20.56 6.64
CA GLY A 22 27.24 21.44 7.56
C GLY A 22 26.34 20.68 8.54
N ALA A 23 25.54 19.74 8.04
CA ALA A 23 24.67 18.90 8.87
C ALA A 23 25.45 17.99 9.83
N ALA A 24 26.57 17.42 9.36
CA ALA A 24 27.46 16.61 10.17
C ALA A 24 28.06 17.44 11.32
N SER A 25 28.54 18.65 11.02
CA SER A 25 29.07 19.57 12.04
C SER A 25 28.01 19.96 13.07
N ALA A 26 26.80 20.32 12.63
CA ALA A 26 25.69 20.66 13.51
C ALA A 26 25.26 19.49 14.42
N SER A 27 25.39 18.26 13.92
CA SER A 27 25.04 17.03 14.65
C SER A 27 26.21 16.44 15.46
N GLY A 28 27.40 17.04 15.41
CA GLY A 28 28.60 16.51 16.07
C GLY A 28 29.10 15.18 15.48
N ARG A 29 28.78 14.87 14.23
CA ARG A 29 29.16 13.64 13.53
C ARG A 29 30.27 13.90 12.51
N SER A 30 31.00 12.85 12.12
CA SER A 30 31.83 12.91 10.91
C SER A 30 30.94 12.87 9.66
N LEU A 31 31.42 13.37 8.53
CA LEU A 31 30.70 13.30 7.25
C LEU A 31 30.30 11.86 6.91
N THR A 32 31.20 10.89 7.11
CA THR A 32 30.90 9.47 6.89
C THR A 32 29.79 8.97 7.81
N ALA A 33 29.81 9.33 9.10
CA ALA A 33 28.76 8.93 10.04
C ALA A 33 27.41 9.54 9.67
N GLU A 34 27.38 10.82 9.26
CA GLU A 34 26.16 11.48 8.81
C GLU A 34 25.57 10.84 7.55
N ILE A 35 26.41 10.48 6.57
CA ILE A 35 25.99 9.77 5.36
C ILE A 35 25.39 8.41 5.72
N VAL A 36 26.08 7.61 6.54
CA VAL A 36 25.58 6.29 6.96
C VAL A 36 24.25 6.41 7.70
N THR A 37 24.14 7.30 8.68
CA THR A 37 22.90 7.52 9.43
C THR A 37 21.74 7.91 8.53
N ARG A 38 21.95 8.80 7.54
CA ARG A 38 20.89 9.18 6.59
C ARG A 38 20.47 8.02 5.69
N LEU A 39 21.43 7.20 5.25
CA LEU A 39 21.13 6.02 4.44
C LEU A 39 20.34 5.00 5.26
N GLU A 40 20.75 4.72 6.51
CA GLU A 40 20.03 3.85 7.44
C GLU A 40 18.59 4.35 7.67
N TRP A 41 18.42 5.65 7.95
CA TRP A 41 17.09 6.25 8.09
C TRP A 41 16.25 6.17 6.82
N SER A 42 16.85 6.32 5.64
CA SER A 42 16.11 6.18 4.39
C SER A 42 15.58 4.76 4.18
N LEU A 43 16.37 3.75 4.56
CA LEU A 43 15.97 2.34 4.48
C LEU A 43 14.92 2.01 5.54
N GLU A 44 15.06 2.52 6.76
CA GLU A 44 14.08 2.35 7.84
C GLU A 44 12.74 3.01 7.48
N SER A 45 12.78 4.24 6.94
CA SER A 45 11.58 4.94 6.45
C SER A 45 10.85 4.13 5.38
N GLN A 46 11.59 3.54 4.43
CA GLN A 46 11.01 2.70 3.40
C GLN A 46 10.31 1.46 4.00
N LEU A 47 10.91 0.81 5.01
CA LEU A 47 10.28 -0.31 5.70
C LEU A 47 9.00 0.13 6.45
N LEU A 48 9.04 1.25 7.15
CA LEU A 48 7.87 1.81 7.84
C LEU A 48 6.72 2.13 6.87
N ASP A 49 7.03 2.67 5.69
CA ASP A 49 6.05 2.93 4.64
C ASP A 49 5.41 1.63 4.12
N GLN A 50 6.20 0.56 3.93
CA GLN A 50 5.67 -0.75 3.54
C GLN A 50 4.76 -1.35 4.62
N VAL A 51 5.14 -1.27 5.89
CA VAL A 51 4.32 -1.73 7.02
C VAL A 51 3.02 -0.92 7.11
N HIS A 52 3.09 0.39 6.93
CA HIS A 52 1.91 1.25 6.90
C HIS A 52 0.96 0.86 5.76
N LEU A 53 1.48 0.64 4.55
CA LEU A 53 0.70 0.23 3.40
C LEU A 53 0.07 -1.16 3.61
N LEU A 54 0.81 -2.10 4.20
CA LEU A 54 0.29 -3.42 4.58
C LEU A 54 -0.91 -3.29 5.53
N HIS A 55 -0.74 -2.52 6.60
CA HIS A 55 -1.80 -2.28 7.58
C HIS A 55 -3.05 -1.67 6.94
N LYS A 56 -2.87 -0.66 6.08
CA LYS A 56 -3.95 -0.05 5.30
C LYS A 56 -4.68 -1.07 4.44
N ASN A 57 -3.95 -1.85 3.65
CA ASN A 57 -4.55 -2.83 2.73
C ASN A 57 -5.26 -3.96 3.48
N LEU A 58 -4.76 -4.38 4.64
CA LEU A 58 -5.45 -5.34 5.51
C LEU A 58 -6.80 -4.78 6.00
N GLY A 59 -6.85 -3.50 6.36
CA GLY A 59 -8.09 -2.80 6.69
C GLY A 59 -9.06 -2.74 5.52
N GLU A 60 -8.58 -2.38 4.32
CA GLU A 60 -9.41 -2.37 3.10
C GLU A 60 -9.97 -3.75 2.78
N VAL A 61 -9.15 -4.83 2.87
CA VAL A 61 -9.60 -6.21 2.67
C VAL A 61 -10.71 -6.58 3.64
N ARG A 62 -10.54 -6.24 4.93
CA ARG A 62 -11.54 -6.55 5.96
C ARG A 62 -12.89 -5.89 5.65
N ASN A 63 -12.87 -4.59 5.36
CA ASN A 63 -14.09 -3.83 5.11
C ASN A 63 -14.77 -4.28 3.81
N LEU A 64 -13.99 -4.35 2.72
CA LEU A 64 -14.53 -4.73 1.41
C LEU A 64 -15.07 -6.16 1.38
N ALA A 65 -14.45 -7.09 2.11
CA ALA A 65 -14.97 -8.45 2.24
C ALA A 65 -16.33 -8.47 2.96
N ALA A 66 -16.48 -7.70 4.05
CA ALA A 66 -17.75 -7.60 4.77
C ALA A 66 -18.84 -6.97 3.91
N ASP A 67 -18.52 -5.90 3.17
CA ASP A 67 -19.46 -5.25 2.26
C ASP A 67 -19.87 -6.18 1.11
N LEU A 68 -18.91 -6.95 0.56
CA LEU A 68 -19.16 -7.94 -0.50
C LEU A 68 -20.09 -9.07 -0.02
N ASP A 69 -19.88 -9.56 1.20
CA ASP A 69 -20.74 -10.58 1.82
C ASP A 69 -22.17 -10.04 2.02
N GLY A 70 -22.29 -8.81 2.52
CA GLY A 70 -23.58 -8.12 2.69
C GLY A 70 -24.32 -7.95 1.37
N LEU A 71 -23.67 -7.38 0.36
CA LEU A 71 -24.25 -7.18 -0.98
C LEU A 71 -24.64 -8.52 -1.63
N THR A 72 -23.82 -9.56 -1.45
CA THR A 72 -24.13 -10.90 -1.96
C THR A 72 -25.37 -11.48 -1.29
N ALA A 73 -25.54 -11.26 0.02
CA ALA A 73 -26.75 -11.67 0.74
C ALA A 73 -27.98 -10.88 0.28
N ASP A 74 -27.87 -9.57 0.06
CA ASP A 74 -28.94 -8.72 -0.46
C ASP A 74 -29.42 -9.15 -1.84
N ILE A 75 -28.48 -9.43 -2.76
CA ILE A 75 -28.79 -9.93 -4.09
C ILE A 75 -29.60 -11.23 -3.99
N LYS A 76 -29.18 -12.18 -3.14
CA LYS A 76 -29.90 -13.44 -2.94
C LYS A 76 -31.32 -13.23 -2.40
N ARG A 77 -31.49 -12.33 -1.43
CA ARG A 77 -32.80 -11.97 -0.86
C ARG A 77 -33.71 -11.36 -1.92
N TYR A 78 -33.18 -10.43 -2.71
CA TYR A 78 -33.91 -9.78 -3.79
C TYR A 78 -34.38 -10.80 -4.85
N GLU A 79 -33.50 -11.73 -5.25
CA GLU A 79 -33.82 -12.81 -6.18
C GLU A 79 -34.87 -13.79 -5.61
N ALA A 80 -34.91 -13.97 -4.28
CA ALA A 80 -35.94 -14.74 -3.57
C ALA A 80 -37.28 -13.97 -3.42
N GLY A 81 -37.39 -12.76 -3.96
CA GLY A 81 -38.62 -11.96 -3.98
C GLY A 81 -38.72 -10.86 -2.92
N GLN A 82 -37.73 -10.74 -2.03
CA GLN A 82 -37.66 -9.66 -1.03
C GLN A 82 -37.11 -8.38 -1.67
N ARG A 83 -37.97 -7.67 -2.41
CA ARG A 83 -37.58 -6.49 -3.21
C ARG A 83 -36.96 -5.37 -2.37
N GLU A 84 -37.32 -5.28 -1.10
CA GLU A 84 -36.77 -4.33 -0.14
C GLU A 84 -35.26 -4.52 0.13
N ALA A 85 -34.69 -5.68 -0.18
CA ALA A 85 -33.27 -5.98 0.10
C ALA A 85 -32.29 -5.09 -0.68
N LEU A 86 -32.68 -4.55 -1.84
CA LEU A 86 -31.86 -3.61 -2.61
C LEU A 86 -32.41 -2.18 -2.56
N ARG A 87 -33.33 -1.88 -1.63
CA ARG A 87 -33.97 -0.56 -1.55
C ARG A 87 -32.97 0.57 -1.32
N TRP A 88 -31.88 0.31 -0.62
CA TRP A 88 -30.80 1.27 -0.38
C TRP A 88 -30.09 1.72 -1.67
N LEU A 89 -30.18 0.96 -2.78
CA LEU A 89 -29.69 1.40 -4.10
C LEU A 89 -30.67 2.30 -4.85
N LEU A 90 -31.93 2.35 -4.39
CA LEU A 90 -33.01 3.14 -4.96
C LEU A 90 -33.18 4.50 -4.24
N GLU A 91 -32.51 4.67 -3.09
CA GLU A 91 -32.51 5.94 -2.36
C GLU A 91 -31.96 7.05 -3.25
N ASP A 92 -32.53 8.25 -3.13
CA ASP A 92 -32.24 9.44 -3.96
C ASP A 92 -32.44 9.27 -5.48
N GLU A 93 -33.27 8.32 -5.93
CA GLU A 93 -33.53 8.02 -7.36
C GLU A 93 -32.26 7.71 -8.18
N ALA A 94 -31.18 7.28 -7.51
CA ALA A 94 -29.89 7.07 -8.16
C ALA A 94 -29.93 5.99 -9.26
N ILE A 95 -30.79 4.97 -9.10
CA ILE A 95 -30.92 3.83 -10.01
C ILE A 95 -32.39 3.42 -10.16
N PRO A 96 -32.91 3.25 -11.39
CA PRO A 96 -34.23 2.67 -11.64
C PRO A 96 -34.38 1.25 -11.07
N GLU A 97 -35.58 0.90 -10.58
CA GLU A 97 -35.84 -0.41 -9.96
C GLU A 97 -35.54 -1.60 -10.88
N ASP A 98 -35.85 -1.47 -12.18
CA ASP A 98 -35.57 -2.49 -13.20
C ASP A 98 -34.06 -2.70 -13.43
N ARG A 99 -33.23 -1.73 -13.05
CA ARG A 99 -31.77 -1.80 -13.14
C ARG A 99 -31.07 -2.14 -11.83
N ALA A 100 -31.78 -2.12 -10.70
CA ALA A 100 -31.21 -2.30 -9.36
C ALA A 100 -30.43 -3.61 -9.22
N LEU A 101 -31.01 -4.73 -9.67
CA LEU A 101 -30.33 -6.04 -9.61
C LEU A 101 -29.08 -6.09 -10.50
N ALA A 102 -29.15 -5.50 -11.69
CA ALA A 102 -28.00 -5.45 -12.59
C ALA A 102 -26.87 -4.59 -12.02
N ALA A 103 -27.21 -3.44 -11.43
CA ALA A 103 -26.27 -2.56 -10.76
C ALA A 103 -25.62 -3.24 -9.53
N ALA A 104 -26.42 -3.91 -8.70
CA ALA A 104 -25.93 -4.66 -7.53
C ALA A 104 -24.93 -5.75 -7.94
N ARG A 105 -25.23 -6.51 -9.00
CA ARG A 105 -24.32 -7.54 -9.52
C ARG A 105 -23.02 -6.94 -10.06
N LEU A 106 -23.10 -5.84 -10.82
CA LEU A 106 -21.91 -5.15 -11.32
C LEU A 106 -21.03 -4.63 -10.18
N ALA A 107 -21.65 -4.04 -9.15
CA ALA A 107 -20.95 -3.57 -7.96
C ALA A 107 -20.25 -4.73 -7.23
N ARG A 108 -20.96 -5.84 -6.99
CA ARG A 108 -20.39 -7.06 -6.40
C ARG A 108 -19.17 -7.56 -7.20
N ASP A 109 -19.28 -7.65 -8.51
CA ASP A 109 -18.21 -8.17 -9.36
C ASP A 109 -16.98 -7.25 -9.32
N THR A 110 -17.21 -5.94 -9.37
CA THR A 110 -16.15 -4.92 -9.25
C THR A 110 -15.48 -4.96 -7.88
N MET A 111 -16.26 -5.10 -6.80
CA MET A 111 -15.75 -5.25 -5.43
C MET A 111 -14.92 -6.53 -5.29
N ASN A 112 -15.34 -7.62 -5.92
CA ASN A 112 -14.60 -8.89 -5.91
C ASN A 112 -13.25 -8.76 -6.64
N GLU A 113 -13.22 -8.10 -7.81
CA GLU A 113 -11.97 -7.80 -8.52
C GLU A 113 -11.02 -6.92 -7.68
N ARG A 114 -11.56 -5.89 -7.02
CA ARG A 114 -10.78 -5.03 -6.12
C ARG A 114 -10.23 -5.81 -4.93
N LEU A 115 -11.03 -6.71 -4.35
CA LEU A 115 -10.61 -7.57 -3.24
C LEU A 115 -9.47 -8.52 -3.66
N TYR A 116 -9.54 -9.08 -4.88
CA TYR A 116 -8.47 -9.89 -5.45
C TYR A 116 -7.18 -9.07 -5.59
N ALA A 117 -7.27 -7.87 -6.18
CA ALA A 117 -6.12 -6.99 -6.35
C ALA A 117 -5.48 -6.59 -5.00
N LEU A 118 -6.30 -6.31 -3.98
CA LEU A 118 -5.82 -5.99 -2.64
C LEU A 118 -5.09 -7.17 -2.00
N ARG A 119 -5.63 -8.39 -2.09
CA ARG A 119 -4.97 -9.60 -1.57
C ARG A 119 -3.62 -9.84 -2.26
N TYR A 120 -3.56 -9.66 -3.58
CA TYR A 120 -2.32 -9.75 -4.34
C TYR A 120 -1.30 -8.69 -3.90
N SER A 121 -1.75 -7.45 -3.69
CA SER A 121 -0.87 -6.37 -3.21
C SER A 121 -0.29 -6.66 -1.83
N ILE A 122 -1.08 -7.23 -0.91
CA ILE A 122 -0.64 -7.64 0.43
C ILE A 122 0.48 -8.67 0.31
N GLN A 123 0.30 -9.70 -0.52
CA GLN A 123 1.34 -10.70 -0.75
C GLN A 123 2.63 -10.04 -1.26
N THR A 124 2.52 -9.11 -2.21
CA THR A 124 3.67 -8.39 -2.76
C THR A 124 4.41 -7.56 -1.71
N ILE A 125 3.68 -6.91 -0.80
CA ILE A 125 4.25 -6.11 0.29
C ILE A 125 4.91 -7.02 1.34
N LEU A 126 4.30 -8.15 1.67
CA LEU A 126 4.90 -9.14 2.57
C LEU A 126 6.23 -9.65 2.02
N GLU A 127 6.28 -9.98 0.73
CA GLU A 127 7.53 -10.37 0.06
C GLU A 127 8.59 -9.26 0.07
N ALA A 128 8.18 -7.98 0.08
CA ALA A 128 9.10 -6.83 0.20
C ALA A 128 9.69 -6.75 1.61
N ILE A 129 8.83 -6.87 2.62
CA ILE A 129 9.20 -6.80 4.03
C ILE A 129 10.13 -7.97 4.40
N GLU A 130 9.81 -9.19 3.95
CA GLU A 130 10.64 -10.38 4.17
C GLU A 130 12.04 -10.28 3.53
N LYS A 131 12.21 -9.41 2.53
CA LYS A 131 13.49 -9.14 1.85
C LYS A 131 14.18 -7.88 2.37
N ASP A 132 13.99 -7.55 3.65
CA ASP A 132 14.54 -6.37 4.35
C ASP A 132 14.18 -5.04 3.68
N GLY A 133 12.92 -4.90 3.23
CA GLY A 133 12.43 -3.66 2.61
C GLY A 133 12.95 -3.41 1.19
N ARG A 134 13.71 -4.35 0.59
CA ARG A 134 14.11 -4.25 -0.82
C ARG A 134 12.88 -4.28 -1.71
N GLU A 135 12.83 -3.37 -2.69
CA GLU A 135 11.72 -3.28 -3.63
C GLU A 135 11.39 -4.65 -4.27
N PRO A 136 10.10 -5.05 -4.29
CA PRO A 136 9.61 -6.18 -5.06
C PRO A 136 10.09 -6.08 -6.51
N ALA A 137 10.34 -7.22 -7.15
CA ALA A 137 10.82 -7.28 -8.54
C ALA A 137 9.92 -6.52 -9.53
N TYR A 138 8.66 -6.26 -9.18
CA TYR A 138 7.72 -5.45 -9.96
C TYR A 138 8.13 -3.97 -10.07
N TYR A 139 8.76 -3.38 -9.04
CA TYR A 139 9.23 -1.99 -9.06
C TYR A 139 10.61 -1.80 -9.71
N ARG A 140 11.37 -2.88 -9.95
CA ARG A 140 12.69 -2.82 -10.63
C ARG A 140 12.67 -2.34 -12.09
N ARG A 141 11.51 -1.95 -12.63
CA ARG A 141 11.44 -1.22 -13.91
C ARG A 141 11.09 0.24 -13.66
N LYS A 142 12.11 1.04 -13.33
CA LYS A 142 12.37 2.36 -13.90
C LYS A 142 13.71 2.85 -13.36
N PHE A 143 14.57 3.26 -14.31
CA PHE A 143 15.95 3.75 -14.18
C PHE A 143 17.03 2.67 -14.17
#